data_AF-A0A0C2W9F6-F1
#
_entry.id   AF-A0A0C2W9F6-F1
#
_cell.length_a   1.000
_cell.length_b   1.000
_cell.length_c   1.000
_cell.angle_alpha   90.00
_cell.angle_beta   90.00
_cell.angle_gamma   90.00
#
_symmetry.space_group_name_H-M   'P 1'
#
loop_
_entity.id
_entity.type
_entity.pdbx_description
1 polymer ?
#
loop_
_entity_poly.entity_id
_entity_poly.type
_entity_poly.pdbx_seq_one_letter_code
_entity_poly.pdbx_strand_id
1 'polypeptide(L)'
;MPFLCSLVSCIVIWVENYMATSHTSCNLFIALYSNSSVSGAHYSSLPPPTPIFTLLSDLGVTFSSSSRTLTIFNHSGLAQFKSLNRANNRIFTPSILSSMHFQMSVAPFALLLSFGLASARPISTTTVAAINGSDNNNNATIRPFGMTAAQILQAVPSTASCASEVKACRTATQIAPLVNKSFAKFGFITPGEQAALFSLMAFESGNFVFDVNAFPGRPGQGTRNMMMFDFILPYALQFNRTAVLAIRPDLTSQSTAADVPNDDEKNAIRATVLSDDLSFASAAWFLRTKCPSRIAIGLQSASADAFNAYMGPDCIGAGQDPARLAGYQTTLAAMGV
;
A
#
# COMPACT_ATOMS: atom_id res chain seq x y z
N MET A 1 -36.58 27.45 -22.04
CA MET A 1 -35.40 27.52 -21.16
C MET A 1 -35.40 26.28 -20.27
N PRO A 2 -34.42 25.36 -20.39
CA PRO A 2 -34.36 24.19 -19.52
C PRO A 2 -33.61 24.53 -18.23
N PHE A 3 -34.17 24.13 -17.08
CA PHE A 3 -33.52 24.22 -15.78
C PHE A 3 -32.42 23.17 -15.67
N LEU A 4 -31.17 23.60 -15.43
CA LEU A 4 -30.08 22.72 -15.05
C LEU A 4 -30.28 22.20 -13.63
N CYS A 5 -30.32 20.88 -13.47
CA CYS A 5 -30.20 20.21 -12.19
C CYS A 5 -28.71 20.14 -11.82
N SER A 6 -28.31 20.73 -10.68
CA SER A 6 -26.93 20.72 -10.22
C SER A 6 -26.60 19.37 -9.57
N LEU A 7 -25.54 18.70 -10.06
CA LEU A 7 -24.98 17.49 -9.49
C LEU A 7 -24.34 17.79 -8.13
N VAL A 8 -24.79 17.09 -7.08
CA VAL A 8 -24.13 17.07 -5.78
C VAL A 8 -22.91 16.14 -5.87
N SER A 9 -21.71 16.69 -5.75
CA SER A 9 -20.48 15.90 -5.59
C SER A 9 -20.37 15.40 -4.15
N CYS A 10 -20.43 14.08 -3.95
CA CYS A 10 -20.07 13.46 -2.67
C CYS A 10 -18.55 13.36 -2.55
N ILE A 11 -17.98 13.99 -1.53
CA ILE A 11 -16.58 13.78 -1.14
C ILE A 11 -16.57 12.68 -0.07
N VAL A 12 -16.01 11.52 -0.40
CA VAL A 12 -15.71 10.48 0.59
C VAL A 12 -14.33 10.78 1.16
N ILE A 13 -14.27 11.22 2.42
CA ILE A 13 -13.01 11.33 3.15
C ILE A 13 -12.80 10.02 3.89
N TRP A 14 -11.79 9.27 3.50
CA TRP A 14 -11.37 8.08 4.22
C TRP A 14 -10.34 8.48 5.28
N VAL A 15 -10.65 8.21 6.55
CA VAL A 15 -9.74 8.44 7.68
C VAL A 15 -9.28 7.07 8.16
N GLU A 16 -8.02 6.74 7.88
CA GLU A 16 -7.38 5.53 8.35
C GLU A 16 -6.92 5.74 9.80
N ASN A 17 -7.64 5.14 10.76
CA ASN A 17 -7.17 5.08 12.15
C ASN A 17 -6.24 3.88 12.31
N TYR A 18 -5.00 4.15 12.68
CA TYR A 18 -4.03 3.17 13.12
C TYR A 18 -4.51 2.59 14.47
N MET A 19 -5.04 1.36 14.48
CA MET A 19 -5.44 0.68 15.71
C MET A 19 -4.38 -0.35 16.11
N ALA A 20 -3.86 -0.16 17.33
CA ALA A 20 -3.24 -1.21 18.12
C ALA A 20 -4.32 -2.21 18.59
N THR A 21 -3.88 -3.44 18.77
CA THR A 21 -4.64 -4.65 19.09
C THR A 21 -5.75 -4.49 20.15
N SER A 22 -7.01 -4.72 19.77
CA SER A 22 -7.97 -5.67 20.37
C SER A 22 -9.39 -5.43 19.82
N HIS A 23 -10.18 -6.51 19.77
CA HIS A 23 -11.50 -6.58 19.14
C HIS A 23 -12.48 -5.50 19.60
N THR A 24 -13.12 -4.78 18.67
CA THR A 24 -14.59 -4.61 18.51
C THR A 24 -14.95 -3.57 17.44
N SER A 25 -15.93 -3.92 16.59
CA SER A 25 -16.87 -3.06 15.83
C SER A 25 -16.32 -1.97 14.86
N CYS A 26 -16.43 -2.22 13.56
CA CYS A 26 -16.35 -1.16 12.52
C CYS A 26 -17.63 -0.31 12.52
N ASN A 27 -17.54 0.95 12.92
CA ASN A 27 -18.61 1.93 12.69
C ASN A 27 -18.30 2.75 11.43
N LEU A 28 -19.20 2.68 10.45
CA LEU A 28 -19.19 3.51 9.25
C LEU A 28 -19.77 4.88 9.59
N PHE A 29 -18.96 5.94 9.54
CA PHE A 29 -19.43 7.32 9.68
C PHE A 29 -19.70 7.93 8.29
N ILE A 30 -20.93 8.36 8.05
CA ILE A 30 -21.31 9.15 6.88
C ILE A 30 -21.70 10.54 7.40
N ALA A 31 -20.88 11.55 7.10
CA ALA A 31 -21.26 12.95 7.33
C ALA A 31 -21.83 13.52 6.03
N LEU A 32 -23.09 13.95 6.05
CA LEU A 32 -23.71 14.69 4.96
C LEU A 32 -23.68 16.18 5.28
N TYR A 33 -23.09 16.98 4.40
CA TYR A 33 -23.14 18.43 4.48
C TYR A 33 -24.19 18.97 3.50
N SER A 34 -25.16 19.72 3.99
CA SER A 34 -26.04 20.56 3.16
C SER A 34 -25.64 22.03 3.31
N ASN A 35 -25.20 22.66 2.23
CA ASN A 35 -25.04 24.12 2.19
C ASN A 35 -26.33 24.73 1.63
N SER A 36 -27.07 25.46 2.46
CA SER A 36 -28.20 26.29 2.02
C SER A 36 -27.96 27.72 2.50
N SER A 37 -27.59 28.60 1.58
CA SER A 37 -27.62 30.05 1.80
C SER A 37 -28.52 30.66 0.74
N VAL A 38 -29.74 31.03 1.13
CA VAL A 38 -30.64 31.87 0.32
C VAL A 38 -31.12 33.01 1.21
N SER A 39 -30.87 34.24 0.77
CA SER A 39 -31.30 35.48 1.41
C SER A 39 -32.57 36.00 0.74
N GLY A 40 -33.62 36.19 1.56
CA GLY A 40 -34.64 37.25 1.47
C GLY A 40 -35.58 37.33 0.25
N ALA A 41 -36.85 36.95 0.44
CA ALA A 41 -38.05 37.73 0.06
C ALA A 41 -39.33 37.07 0.60
N HIS A 42 -40.34 37.89 0.87
CA HIS A 42 -41.56 37.63 1.66
C HIS A 42 -42.75 37.00 0.89
N TYR A 43 -43.51 36.12 1.60
CA TYR A 43 -44.95 35.74 1.45
C TYR A 43 -45.39 34.99 0.15
N SER A 44 -46.24 33.94 0.09
CA SER A 44 -47.19 33.29 1.00
C SER A 44 -47.52 31.83 0.55
N SER A 45 -47.95 31.00 1.52
CA SER A 45 -48.88 29.85 1.40
C SER A 45 -48.57 28.65 0.48
N LEU A 46 -47.87 27.65 1.01
CA LEU A 46 -48.09 26.23 0.70
C LEU A 46 -47.87 25.39 1.98
N PRO A 47 -48.62 24.28 2.19
CA PRO A 47 -48.54 23.48 3.42
C PRO A 47 -47.21 22.73 3.53
N PRO A 48 -46.68 22.51 4.75
CA PRO A 48 -45.41 21.81 4.94
C PRO A 48 -45.53 20.32 4.60
N PRO A 49 -44.53 19.72 3.94
CA PRO A 49 -44.42 18.26 3.87
C PRO A 49 -44.06 17.70 5.24
N THR A 50 -44.74 16.62 5.62
CA THR A 50 -44.48 15.78 6.78
C THR A 50 -43.02 15.30 6.84
N PRO A 51 -42.30 15.47 7.96
CA PRO A 51 -40.98 14.89 8.12
C PRO A 51 -41.09 13.42 8.53
N ILE A 52 -40.49 12.54 7.72
CA ILE A 52 -40.19 11.16 8.08
C ILE A 52 -39.05 11.20 9.10
N PHE A 53 -39.38 11.09 10.39
CA PHE A 53 -38.43 10.83 11.47
C PHE A 53 -38.84 9.54 12.18
N THR A 54 -38.19 8.44 11.80
CA THR A 54 -38.13 7.24 12.64
C THR A 54 -36.76 6.60 12.45
N LEU A 55 -36.17 6.15 13.57
CA LEU A 55 -34.83 5.61 13.79
C LEU A 55 -33.69 6.62 13.87
N LEU A 56 -33.48 7.18 15.08
CA LEU A 56 -32.18 7.46 15.70
C LEU A 56 -32.41 8.12 17.07
N SER A 57 -33.01 7.39 18.02
CA SER A 57 -33.14 7.82 19.43
C SER A 57 -32.10 7.21 20.36
N ASP A 58 -31.23 6.30 19.89
CA ASP A 58 -30.34 5.53 20.77
C ASP A 58 -28.89 6.05 20.84
N LEU A 59 -28.60 7.23 20.26
CA LEU A 59 -27.22 7.79 20.25
C LEU A 59 -27.04 9.10 21.04
N GLY A 60 -28.05 9.59 21.76
CA GLY A 60 -27.89 10.71 22.71
C GLY A 60 -27.39 12.04 22.10
N VAL A 61 -27.56 12.27 20.79
CA VAL A 61 -27.11 13.49 20.13
C VAL A 61 -28.23 14.54 20.16
N THR A 62 -27.99 15.68 20.80
CA THR A 62 -28.87 16.87 20.72
C THR A 62 -28.21 17.94 19.87
N PHE A 63 -28.97 18.53 18.93
CA PHE A 63 -28.53 19.67 18.12
C PHE A 63 -29.14 20.96 18.67
N SER A 64 -28.29 21.95 18.97
CA SER A 64 -28.71 23.33 19.25
C SER A 64 -28.45 24.21 18.04
N SER A 65 -29.49 24.89 17.55
CA SER A 65 -29.45 25.69 16.31
C SER A 65 -28.74 27.05 16.47
N SER A 66 -28.20 27.39 17.65
CA SER A 66 -27.62 28.72 17.90
C SER A 66 -26.10 28.75 18.11
N SER A 67 -25.35 27.67 17.86
CA SER A 67 -23.88 27.70 17.95
C SER A 67 -23.21 26.71 17.00
N ARG A 68 -22.18 27.15 16.28
CA ARG A 68 -21.34 26.31 15.39
C ARG A 68 -20.38 25.44 16.21
N THR A 69 -20.91 24.66 17.13
CA THR A 69 -20.12 23.83 18.04
C THR A 69 -20.81 22.47 18.18
N LEU A 70 -20.11 21.41 17.75
CA LEU A 70 -20.53 20.04 17.99
C LEU A 70 -19.98 19.62 19.35
N THR A 71 -20.86 19.32 20.31
CA THR A 71 -20.49 18.78 21.62
C THR A 71 -20.95 17.32 21.69
N ILE A 72 -20.01 16.40 21.85
CA ILE A 72 -20.28 14.97 22.02
C ILE A 72 -20.05 14.65 23.50
N PHE A 73 -21.05 14.12 24.19
CA PHE A 73 -20.89 13.60 25.55
C PHE A 73 -20.55 12.11 25.46
N ASN A 74 -19.43 11.71 26.06
CA ASN A 74 -19.12 10.31 26.29
C ASN A 74 -19.32 9.99 27.78
N HIS A 75 -19.98 8.87 28.07
CA HIS A 75 -20.18 8.36 29.43
C HIS A 75 -18.88 7.71 29.93
N SER A 76 -17.80 8.48 30.06
CA SER A 76 -16.59 8.15 30.83
C SER A 76 -15.53 9.27 30.69
N GLY A 77 -15.58 10.24 31.59
CA GLY A 77 -14.43 11.11 31.93
C GLY A 77 -14.13 12.29 30.97
N LEU A 78 -13.82 13.43 31.58
CA LEU A 78 -13.57 14.73 30.94
C LEU A 78 -12.30 14.74 30.06
N ALA A 79 -12.46 15.15 28.80
CA ALA A 79 -11.38 15.73 27.99
C ALA A 79 -11.89 16.99 27.28
N GLN A 80 -11.35 18.16 27.62
CA GLN A 80 -11.64 19.42 26.92
C GLN A 80 -10.70 19.58 25.72
N PHE A 81 -11.25 19.74 24.51
CA PHE A 81 -10.47 20.13 23.33
C PHE A 81 -10.47 21.66 23.16
N LYS A 82 -9.28 22.23 22.98
CA LYS A 82 -9.02 23.66 22.85
C LYS A 82 -9.20 24.12 21.39
N SER A 83 -9.90 25.24 21.22
CA SER A 83 -10.27 25.88 19.95
C SER A 83 -9.07 26.27 19.07
N LEU A 84 -9.17 26.01 17.75
CA LEU A 84 -8.30 26.59 16.73
C LEU A 84 -9.03 27.75 16.03
N ASN A 85 -8.55 28.96 16.28
CA ASN A 85 -9.03 30.20 15.66
C ASN A 85 -8.30 30.44 14.33
N ARG A 86 -9.04 30.72 13.25
CA ARG A 86 -8.50 31.00 11.91
C ARG A 86 -8.62 32.48 11.62
N ALA A 87 -7.48 33.18 11.59
CA ALA A 87 -7.38 34.53 11.04
C ALA A 87 -6.06 34.65 10.28
N ASN A 88 -6.12 34.97 8.99
CA ASN A 88 -5.22 35.93 8.34
C ASN A 88 -5.66 36.18 6.89
N ASN A 89 -6.21 37.38 6.69
CA ASN A 89 -6.34 38.07 5.42
C ASN A 89 -4.95 38.53 4.94
N ARG A 90 -4.61 38.30 3.68
CA ARG A 90 -3.78 39.25 2.92
C ARG A 90 -4.30 39.42 1.50
N ILE A 91 -4.50 40.69 1.19
CA ILE A 91 -4.89 41.28 -0.09
C ILE A 91 -3.64 41.31 -0.99
N PHE A 92 -3.77 40.82 -2.23
CA PHE A 92 -2.81 41.07 -3.30
C PHE A 92 -3.59 41.65 -4.50
N THR A 93 -3.12 42.80 -4.98
CA THR A 93 -3.61 43.53 -6.17
C THR A 93 -3.16 42.86 -7.47
N PRO A 94 -3.94 42.89 -8.56
CA PRO A 94 -3.48 42.41 -9.86
C PRO A 94 -2.90 43.55 -10.71
N SER A 95 -1.86 43.29 -11.47
CA SER A 95 -1.43 44.14 -12.57
C SER A 95 -0.84 43.30 -13.71
N ILE A 96 -1.32 43.66 -14.91
CA ILE A 96 -0.76 43.44 -16.25
C ILE A 96 -1.15 42.15 -17.00
N LEU A 97 -2.02 42.38 -17.98
CA LEU A 97 -2.30 41.56 -19.16
C LEU A 97 -1.03 41.31 -19.99
N SER A 98 -0.88 40.08 -20.48
CA SER A 98 -0.35 39.87 -21.83
C SER A 98 -0.90 38.60 -22.45
N SER A 99 -1.47 38.81 -23.62
CA SER A 99 -2.23 37.87 -24.44
C SER A 99 -1.29 36.88 -25.13
N MET A 100 -1.57 35.58 -25.02
CA MET A 100 -1.08 34.58 -25.97
C MET A 100 -2.28 33.90 -26.63
N HIS A 101 -2.40 34.11 -27.94
CA HIS A 101 -3.33 33.42 -28.82
C HIS A 101 -2.87 31.97 -29.00
N PHE A 102 -3.69 31.01 -28.60
CA PHE A 102 -3.53 29.60 -28.96
C PHE A 102 -4.68 29.22 -29.91
N GLN A 103 -4.35 28.99 -31.18
CA GLN A 103 -5.30 28.47 -32.16
C GLN A 103 -5.50 26.98 -31.92
N MET A 104 -6.71 26.57 -31.54
CA MET A 104 -7.12 25.17 -31.54
C MET A 104 -7.66 24.80 -32.93
N SER A 105 -6.94 23.91 -33.61
CA SER A 105 -7.41 23.21 -34.80
C SER A 105 -8.29 22.04 -34.36
N VAL A 106 -9.56 22.06 -34.76
CA VAL A 106 -10.54 20.98 -34.56
C VAL A 106 -10.58 20.11 -35.81
N ALA A 107 -10.20 18.84 -35.67
CA ALA A 107 -10.46 17.79 -36.66
C ALA A 107 -11.56 16.85 -36.14
N PRO A 108 -12.55 16.45 -36.96
CA PRO A 108 -13.62 15.56 -36.52
C PRO A 108 -13.16 14.09 -36.61
N PHE A 109 -13.13 13.39 -35.48
CA PHE A 109 -13.04 11.93 -35.43
C PHE A 109 -14.46 11.35 -35.49
N ALA A 110 -14.76 10.63 -36.58
CA ALA A 110 -15.98 9.84 -36.71
C ALA A 110 -15.85 8.54 -35.89
N LEU A 111 -16.73 8.37 -34.90
CA LEU A 111 -16.82 7.17 -34.07
C LEU A 111 -17.87 6.22 -34.70
N LEU A 112 -17.42 5.10 -35.28
CA LEU A 112 -18.28 4.00 -35.70
C LEU A 112 -18.56 3.09 -34.51
N LEU A 113 -19.80 3.16 -33.99
CA LEU A 113 -20.35 2.25 -32.99
C LEU A 113 -20.93 1.00 -33.68
N SER A 114 -20.24 -0.13 -33.56
CA SER A 114 -20.76 -1.44 -33.94
C SER A 114 -21.42 -2.10 -32.72
N PHE A 115 -22.76 -2.17 -32.70
CA PHE A 115 -23.51 -2.94 -31.72
C PHE A 115 -23.52 -4.43 -32.12
N GLY A 116 -22.75 -5.26 -31.43
CA GLY A 116 -22.85 -6.72 -31.51
C GLY A 116 -23.95 -7.21 -30.58
N LEU A 117 -24.99 -7.83 -31.14
CA LEU A 117 -26.02 -8.55 -30.38
C LEU A 117 -25.41 -9.83 -29.78
N ALA A 118 -25.29 -9.88 -28.45
CA ALA A 118 -24.99 -11.10 -27.73
C ALA A 118 -26.27 -11.94 -27.55
N SER A 119 -26.24 -13.17 -28.07
CA SER A 119 -27.28 -14.18 -27.92
C SER A 119 -27.27 -14.75 -26.49
N ALA A 120 -28.39 -14.58 -25.78
CA ALA A 120 -28.59 -15.16 -24.44
C ALA A 120 -28.87 -16.67 -24.56
N ARG A 121 -28.01 -17.49 -23.96
CA ARG A 121 -28.26 -18.92 -23.77
C ARG A 121 -29.09 -19.14 -22.49
N PRO A 122 -30.02 -20.11 -22.47
CA PRO A 122 -30.83 -20.41 -21.30
C PRO A 122 -29.96 -21.00 -20.17
N ILE A 123 -30.17 -20.49 -18.96
CA ILE A 123 -29.60 -20.99 -17.71
C ILE A 123 -30.42 -22.22 -17.30
N SER A 124 -29.82 -23.41 -17.39
CA SER A 124 -30.39 -24.63 -16.81
C SER A 124 -30.37 -24.52 -15.29
N THR A 125 -31.55 -24.55 -14.69
CA THR A 125 -31.77 -24.53 -13.25
C THR A 125 -31.48 -25.93 -12.69
N THR A 126 -30.27 -26.15 -12.18
CA THR A 126 -29.97 -27.38 -11.43
C THR A 126 -30.45 -27.21 -9.99
N THR A 127 -31.47 -27.96 -9.63
CA THR A 127 -31.95 -28.16 -8.25
C THR A 127 -30.81 -28.67 -7.36
N VAL A 128 -30.45 -27.90 -6.34
CA VAL A 128 -29.53 -28.33 -5.28
C VAL A 128 -30.28 -29.32 -4.38
N ALA A 129 -29.93 -30.60 -4.50
CA ALA A 129 -30.31 -31.61 -3.53
C ALA A 129 -29.52 -31.39 -2.23
N ALA A 130 -30.23 -31.38 -1.10
CA ALA A 130 -29.62 -31.32 0.23
C ALA A 130 -28.78 -32.58 0.47
N ILE A 131 -27.48 -32.40 0.73
CA ILE A 131 -26.57 -33.48 1.09
C ILE A 131 -26.54 -33.55 2.63
N ASN A 132 -27.35 -34.45 3.20
CA ASN A 132 -27.05 -35.05 4.50
C ASN A 132 -26.03 -36.15 4.23
N GLY A 133 -24.75 -35.87 4.45
CA GLY A 133 -23.65 -36.79 4.20
C GLY A 133 -22.45 -36.46 5.07
N SER A 134 -22.29 -37.24 6.13
CA SER A 134 -21.14 -37.28 7.03
C SER A 134 -19.91 -37.81 6.28
N ASP A 135 -18.99 -36.93 5.88
CA ASP A 135 -17.64 -37.31 5.46
C ASP A 135 -16.58 -36.46 6.18
N ASN A 136 -15.95 -37.07 7.19
CA ASN A 136 -14.80 -36.55 7.94
C ASN A 136 -13.49 -36.70 7.14
N ASN A 137 -13.33 -36.00 6.02
CA ASN A 137 -12.05 -35.94 5.30
C ASN A 137 -11.79 -34.60 4.59
N ASN A 138 -12.14 -33.49 5.25
CA ASN A 138 -11.68 -32.16 4.86
C ASN A 138 -10.24 -31.91 5.33
N ASN A 139 -9.29 -32.72 4.85
CA ASN A 139 -7.89 -32.30 4.79
C ASN A 139 -7.71 -31.43 3.53
N ALA A 140 -8.45 -30.32 3.46
CA ALA A 140 -8.00 -29.18 2.68
C ALA A 140 -6.76 -28.70 3.42
N THR A 141 -5.59 -29.21 3.02
CA THR A 141 -4.31 -28.90 3.63
C THR A 141 -4.22 -27.39 3.71
N ILE A 142 -4.40 -26.82 4.91
CA ILE A 142 -4.19 -25.40 5.14
C ILE A 142 -2.73 -25.20 4.76
N ARG A 143 -2.48 -24.65 3.57
CA ARG A 143 -1.11 -24.43 3.13
C ARG A 143 -0.51 -23.49 4.16
N PRO A 144 0.56 -23.90 4.85
CA PRO A 144 1.19 -23.03 5.83
C PRO A 144 1.49 -21.70 5.14
N PHE A 145 1.08 -20.63 5.79
CA PHE A 145 1.31 -19.28 5.31
C PHE A 145 2.82 -19.05 5.11
N GLY A 146 3.24 -18.77 3.87
CA GLY A 146 4.64 -18.51 3.53
C GLY A 146 5.37 -19.70 2.90
N MET A 147 6.70 -19.64 2.93
CA MET A 147 7.59 -20.63 2.33
C MET A 147 8.21 -21.55 3.40
N THR A 148 8.27 -22.84 3.11
CA THR A 148 9.00 -23.83 3.92
C THR A 148 10.47 -23.88 3.52
N ALA A 149 11.33 -24.39 4.40
CA ALA A 149 12.74 -24.63 4.08
C ALA A 149 12.92 -25.57 2.87
N ALA A 150 12.05 -26.58 2.71
CA ALA A 150 12.10 -27.48 1.56
C ALA A 150 11.80 -26.75 0.24
N GLN A 151 10.81 -25.86 0.23
CA GLN A 151 10.48 -25.05 -0.95
C GLN A 151 11.61 -24.06 -1.27
N ILE A 152 12.22 -23.45 -0.26
CA ILE A 152 13.38 -22.57 -0.44
C ILE A 152 14.57 -23.34 -1.01
N LEU A 153 14.84 -24.54 -0.50
CA LEU A 153 15.91 -25.40 -1.00
C LEU A 153 15.65 -25.85 -2.44
N GLN A 154 14.40 -26.15 -2.79
CA GLN A 154 14.02 -26.47 -4.16
C GLN A 154 14.17 -25.26 -5.09
N ALA A 155 13.79 -24.06 -4.63
CA ALA A 155 13.86 -22.84 -5.41
C ALA A 155 15.32 -22.35 -5.59
N VAL A 156 16.14 -22.50 -4.55
CA VAL A 156 17.53 -22.03 -4.50
C VAL A 156 18.42 -23.10 -3.86
N PRO A 157 18.84 -24.13 -4.62
CA PRO A 157 19.57 -25.29 -4.08
C PRO A 157 20.87 -24.96 -3.34
N SER A 158 21.54 -23.86 -3.70
CA SER A 158 22.75 -23.40 -3.01
C SER A 158 22.53 -23.01 -1.55
N THR A 159 21.28 -22.83 -1.11
CA THR A 159 20.93 -22.58 0.30
C THR A 159 20.97 -23.85 1.18
N ALA A 160 21.36 -25.01 0.62
CA ALA A 160 21.61 -26.23 1.37
C ALA A 160 22.69 -26.04 2.46
N SER A 161 23.68 -25.21 2.17
CA SER A 161 24.80 -24.94 3.05
C SER A 161 25.29 -23.50 2.89
N CYS A 162 26.07 -23.06 3.85
CA CYS A 162 26.73 -21.77 3.82
C CYS A 162 28.19 -21.95 4.18
N ALA A 163 29.07 -21.31 3.41
CA ALA A 163 30.47 -21.20 3.80
C ALA A 163 30.55 -20.38 5.11
N SER A 164 31.23 -20.92 6.12
CA SER A 164 31.37 -20.30 7.44
C SER A 164 32.01 -18.91 7.41
N GLU A 165 32.82 -18.64 6.39
CA GLU A 165 33.54 -17.38 6.16
C GLU A 165 32.58 -16.22 5.82
N VAL A 166 31.41 -16.51 5.25
CA VAL A 166 30.48 -15.47 4.77
C VAL A 166 29.39 -15.24 5.80
N LYS A 167 29.61 -14.26 6.69
CA LYS A 167 28.71 -13.93 7.80
C LYS A 167 27.26 -13.67 7.38
N ALA A 168 27.04 -13.13 6.18
CA ALA A 168 25.72 -12.85 5.63
C ALA A 168 25.02 -14.10 5.06
N CYS A 169 25.72 -15.20 4.84
CA CYS A 169 25.14 -16.39 4.22
C CYS A 169 24.07 -17.02 5.12
N ARG A 170 22.92 -17.41 4.54
CA ARG A 170 21.86 -18.13 5.26
C ARG A 170 21.44 -19.39 4.54
N THR A 171 21.21 -20.45 5.30
CA THR A 171 20.65 -21.71 4.79
C THR A 171 19.12 -21.63 4.67
N ALA A 172 18.52 -22.55 3.91
CA ALA A 172 17.07 -22.59 3.74
C ALA A 172 16.28 -22.60 5.06
N THR A 173 16.79 -23.34 6.06
CA THR A 173 16.20 -23.43 7.41
C THR A 173 16.24 -22.09 8.15
N GLN A 174 17.28 -21.29 7.93
CA GLN A 174 17.38 -19.95 8.52
C GLN A 174 16.54 -18.93 7.75
N ILE A 175 16.48 -19.03 6.43
CA ILE A 175 15.74 -18.12 5.56
C ILE A 175 14.23 -18.21 5.81
N ALA A 176 13.67 -19.43 5.89
CA ALA A 176 12.23 -19.67 6.01
C ALA A 176 11.53 -18.82 7.08
N PRO A 177 11.95 -18.83 8.37
CA PRO A 177 11.31 -18.01 9.38
C PRO A 177 11.47 -16.51 9.12
N LEU A 178 12.59 -16.07 8.54
CA LEU A 178 12.88 -14.65 8.29
C LEU A 178 11.99 -14.07 7.17
N VAL A 179 11.87 -14.78 6.05
CA VAL A 179 11.01 -14.34 4.94
C VAL A 179 9.53 -14.41 5.31
N ASN A 180 9.10 -15.43 6.06
CA ASN A 180 7.71 -15.55 6.47
C ASN A 180 7.32 -14.46 7.48
N LYS A 181 8.24 -14.08 8.39
CA LYS A 181 8.06 -12.92 9.28
C LYS A 181 7.92 -11.62 8.48
N SER A 182 8.71 -11.45 7.43
CA SER A 182 8.61 -10.32 6.50
C SER A 182 7.25 -10.29 5.78
N PHE A 183 6.82 -11.41 5.19
CA PHE A 183 5.53 -11.53 4.53
C PHE A 183 4.36 -11.20 5.45
N ALA A 184 4.37 -11.73 6.68
CA ALA A 184 3.35 -11.45 7.67
C ALA A 184 3.33 -9.96 8.08
N LYS A 185 4.51 -9.38 8.36
CA LYS A 185 4.65 -7.97 8.79
C LYS A 185 4.09 -7.00 7.74
N PHE A 186 4.23 -7.31 6.46
CA PHE A 186 3.78 -6.45 5.36
C PHE A 186 2.54 -6.98 4.64
N GLY A 187 1.85 -7.99 5.17
CA GLY A 187 0.58 -8.50 4.67
C GLY A 187 0.63 -9.08 3.25
N PHE A 188 1.72 -9.75 2.86
CA PHE A 188 1.84 -10.45 1.58
C PHE A 188 1.48 -11.92 1.75
N ILE A 189 0.30 -12.29 1.24
CA ILE A 189 -0.35 -13.55 1.59
C ILE A 189 -0.45 -14.52 0.42
N THR A 190 -0.33 -14.04 -0.80
CA THR A 190 -0.47 -14.87 -2.00
C THR A 190 0.87 -15.47 -2.43
N PRO A 191 0.87 -16.65 -3.06
CA PRO A 191 2.11 -17.25 -3.57
C PRO A 191 2.85 -16.36 -4.56
N GLY A 192 2.15 -15.63 -5.43
CA GLY A 192 2.78 -14.75 -6.42
C GLY A 192 3.50 -13.55 -5.80
N GLU A 193 2.91 -12.90 -4.79
CA GLU A 193 3.59 -11.84 -4.03
C GLU A 193 4.83 -12.38 -3.31
N GLN A 194 4.68 -13.50 -2.60
CA GLN A 194 5.77 -14.11 -1.82
C GLN A 194 6.91 -14.57 -2.71
N ALA A 195 6.59 -15.23 -3.83
CA ALA A 195 7.57 -15.69 -4.81
C ALA A 195 8.34 -14.52 -5.43
N ALA A 196 7.67 -13.41 -5.77
CA ALA A 196 8.31 -12.24 -6.36
C ALA A 196 9.27 -11.55 -5.38
N LEU A 197 8.89 -11.41 -4.12
CA LEU A 197 9.74 -10.85 -3.07
C LEU A 197 10.94 -11.75 -2.78
N PHE A 198 10.71 -13.06 -2.65
CA PHE A 198 11.76 -14.04 -2.40
C PHE A 198 12.74 -14.14 -3.57
N SER A 199 12.25 -14.26 -4.81
CA SER A 199 13.11 -14.42 -5.99
C SER A 199 13.96 -13.18 -6.25
N LEU A 200 13.42 -11.98 -6.01
CA LEU A 200 14.19 -10.75 -6.06
C LEU A 200 15.32 -10.79 -5.01
N MET A 201 15.01 -11.12 -3.76
CA MET A 201 16.03 -11.21 -2.72
C MET A 201 17.10 -12.23 -3.08
N ALA A 202 16.70 -13.43 -3.51
CA ALA A 202 17.64 -14.48 -3.91
C ALA A 202 18.58 -14.00 -5.03
N PHE A 203 18.03 -13.35 -6.06
CA PHE A 203 18.81 -12.88 -7.20
C PHE A 203 19.82 -11.79 -6.78
N GLU A 204 19.34 -10.73 -6.13
CA GLU A 204 20.17 -9.57 -5.79
C GLU A 204 21.23 -9.89 -4.73
N SER A 205 20.96 -10.84 -3.83
CA SER A 205 21.90 -11.26 -2.77
C SER A 205 22.86 -12.36 -3.18
N GLY A 206 22.86 -12.81 -4.44
CA GLY A 206 23.67 -13.94 -4.88
C GLY A 206 23.29 -15.21 -4.13
N ASN A 207 22.01 -15.56 -4.12
CA ASN A 207 21.41 -16.68 -3.40
C ASN A 207 21.59 -16.61 -1.87
N PHE A 208 21.34 -15.43 -1.30
CA PHE A 208 21.45 -15.16 0.14
C PHE A 208 22.87 -15.28 0.70
N VAL A 209 23.89 -15.31 -0.15
CA VAL A 209 25.30 -15.30 0.26
C VAL A 209 25.69 -13.91 0.75
N PHE A 210 25.16 -12.85 0.14
CA PHE A 210 25.53 -11.46 0.43
C PHE A 210 24.35 -10.63 0.97
N ASP A 211 24.67 -9.54 1.66
CA ASP A 211 23.72 -8.50 2.07
C ASP A 211 24.30 -7.08 1.88
N VAL A 212 25.47 -7.00 1.24
CA VAL A 212 26.15 -5.77 0.85
C VAL A 212 26.71 -5.98 -0.55
N ASN A 213 26.62 -4.96 -1.40
CA ASN A 213 27.31 -4.99 -2.68
C ASN A 213 28.82 -4.85 -2.45
N ALA A 214 29.56 -5.95 -2.64
CA ALA A 214 30.99 -6.01 -2.37
C ALA A 214 31.88 -5.65 -3.58
N PHE A 215 31.53 -6.06 -4.81
CA PHE A 215 32.36 -5.84 -6.02
C PHE A 215 31.53 -5.54 -7.27
N PRO A 216 31.74 -4.40 -7.97
CA PRO A 216 32.72 -3.34 -7.68
C PRO A 216 32.38 -2.52 -6.42
N GLY A 217 31.26 -2.82 -5.77
CA GLY A 217 30.78 -2.13 -4.59
C GLY A 217 30.11 -0.81 -4.91
N ARG A 218 29.05 -0.48 -4.17
CA ARG A 218 28.44 0.85 -4.20
C ARG A 218 28.22 1.31 -2.76
N PRO A 219 28.78 2.46 -2.35
CA PRO A 219 28.63 2.97 -1.00
C PRO A 219 27.16 3.03 -0.57
N GLY A 220 26.88 2.52 0.63
CA GLY A 220 25.53 2.48 1.19
C GLY A 220 24.57 1.46 0.57
N GLN A 221 24.92 0.76 -0.52
CA GLN A 221 24.05 -0.27 -1.10
C GLN A 221 24.11 -1.59 -0.31
N GLY A 222 22.95 -2.20 -0.03
CA GLY A 222 22.87 -3.51 0.64
C GLY A 222 21.45 -3.96 0.94
N THR A 223 21.29 -4.80 1.98
CA THR A 223 20.13 -5.65 2.30
C THR A 223 19.90 -6.79 1.31
N ARG A 224 18.92 -7.67 1.55
CA ARG A 224 18.69 -8.85 0.70
C ARG A 224 18.20 -8.53 -0.70
N ASN A 225 17.58 -7.37 -0.94
CA ASN A 225 17.21 -6.89 -2.28
C ASN A 225 18.16 -5.81 -2.84
N MET A 226 19.36 -5.65 -2.27
CA MET A 226 20.40 -4.71 -2.73
C MET A 226 19.90 -3.28 -3.01
N MET A 227 19.08 -2.72 -2.10
CA MET A 227 18.61 -1.35 -2.19
C MET A 227 19.76 -0.35 -2.32
N MET A 228 19.62 0.59 -3.26
CA MET A 228 20.47 1.77 -3.36
C MET A 228 20.34 2.66 -2.11
N PHE A 229 21.34 3.50 -1.87
CA PHE A 229 21.39 4.31 -0.65
C PHE A 229 20.18 5.24 -0.47
N ASP A 230 19.63 5.76 -1.58
CA ASP A 230 18.40 6.56 -1.62
C ASP A 230 17.19 5.87 -0.96
N PHE A 231 17.21 4.53 -0.91
CA PHE A 231 16.18 3.74 -0.25
C PHE A 231 16.64 3.19 1.11
N ILE A 232 17.93 2.94 1.30
CA ILE A 232 18.51 2.55 2.59
C ILE A 232 18.34 3.65 3.63
N LEU A 233 18.56 4.92 3.27
CA LEU A 233 18.44 6.03 4.21
C LEU A 233 17.03 6.14 4.82
N PRO A 234 15.94 6.25 4.04
CA PRO A 234 14.59 6.28 4.62
C PRO A 234 14.22 4.97 5.33
N TYR A 235 14.74 3.82 4.87
CA TYR A 235 14.53 2.55 5.56
C TYR A 235 15.17 2.53 6.95
N ALA A 236 16.43 2.96 7.05
CA ALA A 236 17.17 3.03 8.30
C ALA A 236 16.59 4.07 9.25
N LEU A 237 16.17 5.24 8.74
CA LEU A 237 15.47 6.25 9.54
C LEU A 237 14.13 5.75 10.08
N GLN A 238 13.45 4.84 9.37
CA GLN A 238 12.19 4.27 9.82
C GLN A 238 12.38 3.20 10.91
N PHE A 239 13.36 2.30 10.74
CA PHE A 239 13.48 1.12 11.61
C PHE A 239 14.62 1.19 12.63
N ASN A 240 15.60 2.06 12.44
CA ASN A 240 16.75 2.20 13.33
C ASN A 240 17.21 3.66 13.47
N ARG A 241 16.25 4.58 13.65
CA ARG A 241 16.50 6.03 13.73
C ARG A 241 17.61 6.38 14.72
N THR A 242 17.61 5.80 15.91
CA THR A 242 18.59 6.10 16.96
C THR A 242 20.02 5.79 16.50
N ALA A 243 20.26 4.65 15.85
CA ALA A 243 21.58 4.31 15.33
C ALA A 243 22.00 5.24 14.19
N VAL A 244 21.06 5.62 13.31
CA VAL A 244 21.33 6.61 12.24
C VAL A 244 21.73 7.96 12.83
N LEU A 245 21.00 8.47 13.82
CA LEU A 245 21.30 9.75 14.45
C LEU A 245 22.58 9.75 15.29
N ALA A 246 23.04 8.59 15.75
CA ALA A 246 24.36 8.46 16.37
C ALA A 246 25.51 8.67 15.36
N ILE A 247 25.28 8.36 14.08
CA ILE A 247 26.23 8.57 12.99
C ILE A 247 26.11 10.01 12.46
N ARG A 248 24.87 10.47 12.22
CA ARG A 248 24.55 11.78 11.66
C ARG A 248 23.35 12.43 12.38
N PRO A 249 23.60 13.24 13.44
CA PRO A 249 22.55 13.78 14.31
C PRO A 249 21.60 14.78 13.63
N ASP A 250 22.00 15.36 12.50
CA ASP A 250 21.26 16.35 11.73
C ASP A 250 20.18 15.77 10.81
N LEU A 251 20.16 14.44 10.62
CA LEU A 251 19.22 13.79 9.70
C LEU A 251 17.78 13.79 10.23
N THR A 252 16.84 14.05 9.33
CA THR A 252 15.40 14.02 9.61
C THR A 252 14.72 12.97 8.74
N SER A 253 13.43 12.71 8.97
CA SER A 253 12.65 11.83 8.10
C SER A 253 12.53 12.33 6.65
N GLN A 254 12.90 13.59 6.37
CA GLN A 254 12.89 14.19 5.04
C GLN A 254 14.28 14.20 4.38
N SER A 255 15.32 13.73 5.08
CA SER A 255 16.66 13.68 4.53
C SER A 255 16.75 12.71 3.35
N THR A 256 17.60 13.08 2.40
CA THR A 256 17.87 12.35 1.15
C THR A 256 19.32 11.90 1.10
N ALA A 257 19.67 11.08 0.11
CA ALA A 257 21.05 10.64 -0.08
C ALA A 257 22.04 11.79 -0.29
N ALA A 258 21.59 12.93 -0.84
CA ALA A 258 22.43 14.11 -1.03
C ALA A 258 22.90 14.73 0.30
N ASP A 259 22.16 14.49 1.40
CA ASP A 259 22.52 15.00 2.73
C ASP A 259 23.64 14.16 3.39
N VAL A 260 23.98 13.01 2.83
CA VAL A 260 25.05 12.12 3.29
C VAL A 260 26.07 11.94 2.16
N PRO A 261 26.92 12.95 1.88
CA PRO A 261 27.84 12.88 0.75
C PRO A 261 29.00 11.90 0.99
N ASN A 262 29.36 11.65 2.25
CA ASN A 262 30.48 10.79 2.63
C ASN A 262 30.12 9.30 2.51
N ASP A 263 30.98 8.53 1.82
CA ASP A 263 30.73 7.12 1.55
C ASP A 263 30.86 6.21 2.78
N ASP A 264 31.72 6.55 3.74
CA ASP A 264 31.84 5.81 5.00
C ASP A 264 30.59 6.00 5.86
N GLU A 265 30.00 7.21 5.89
CA GLU A 265 28.73 7.48 6.54
C GLU A 265 27.58 6.69 5.88
N LYS A 266 27.53 6.65 4.55
CA LYS A 266 26.54 5.81 3.82
C LYS A 266 26.68 4.34 4.22
N ASN A 267 27.92 3.85 4.28
CA ASN A 267 28.23 2.47 4.67
C ASN A 267 27.85 2.19 6.14
N ALA A 268 28.11 3.12 7.05
CA ALA A 268 27.75 3.03 8.46
C ALA A 268 26.22 3.03 8.65
N ILE A 269 25.51 3.93 7.95
CA ILE A 269 24.03 3.98 7.97
C ILE A 269 23.45 2.69 7.41
N ARG A 270 23.95 2.18 6.28
CA ARG A 270 23.54 0.86 5.75
C ARG A 270 23.75 -0.25 6.78
N ALA A 271 24.88 -0.27 7.49
CA ALA A 271 25.17 -1.31 8.47
C ALA A 271 24.10 -1.40 9.58
N THR A 272 23.41 -0.30 9.89
CA THR A 272 22.33 -0.27 10.90
C THR A 272 21.10 -1.10 10.51
N VAL A 273 20.97 -1.52 9.25
CA VAL A 273 19.82 -2.30 8.74
C VAL A 273 20.20 -3.68 8.20
N LEU A 274 21.43 -4.16 8.45
CA LEU A 274 21.90 -5.47 7.98
C LEU A 274 21.56 -6.64 8.91
N SER A 275 20.98 -6.40 10.08
CA SER A 275 20.44 -7.48 10.91
C SER A 275 19.41 -8.30 10.13
N ASP A 276 19.37 -9.61 10.29
CA ASP A 276 18.47 -10.49 9.52
C ASP A 276 17.01 -10.02 9.51
N ASP A 277 16.48 -9.61 10.66
CA ASP A 277 15.11 -9.10 10.80
C ASP A 277 14.80 -7.90 9.89
N LEU A 278 15.78 -7.01 9.67
CA LEU A 278 15.64 -5.83 8.82
C LEU A 278 16.07 -6.12 7.38
N SER A 279 17.11 -6.92 7.16
CA SER A 279 17.62 -7.23 5.83
C SER A 279 16.64 -8.09 5.04
N PHE A 280 15.95 -9.06 5.66
CA PHE A 280 14.90 -9.86 5.00
C PHE A 280 13.55 -9.14 4.91
N ALA A 281 13.37 -8.06 5.66
CA ALA A 281 12.18 -7.20 5.58
C ALA A 281 12.24 -6.19 4.42
N SER A 282 13.42 -5.97 3.82
CA SER A 282 13.66 -4.85 2.91
C SER A 282 12.86 -4.94 1.61
N ALA A 283 12.75 -6.12 0.98
CA ALA A 283 11.99 -6.29 -0.26
C ALA A 283 10.50 -6.01 -0.06
N ALA A 284 9.94 -6.57 1.02
CA ALA A 284 8.53 -6.39 1.36
C ALA A 284 8.22 -4.92 1.72
N TRP A 285 9.09 -4.28 2.49
CA TRP A 285 8.99 -2.85 2.76
C TRP A 285 9.05 -2.02 1.48
N PHE A 286 9.97 -2.34 0.57
CA PHE A 286 10.14 -1.61 -0.68
C PHE A 286 8.87 -1.70 -1.53
N LEU A 287 8.37 -2.92 -1.79
CA LEU A 287 7.12 -3.12 -2.52
C LEU A 287 5.96 -2.37 -1.87
N ARG A 288 5.86 -2.39 -0.53
CA ARG A 288 4.78 -1.74 0.19
C ARG A 288 4.85 -0.21 0.18
N THR A 289 6.04 0.37 0.18
CA THR A 289 6.23 1.81 0.46
C THR A 289 6.75 2.62 -0.72
N LYS A 290 7.40 1.98 -1.68
CA LYS A 290 8.03 2.62 -2.84
C LYS A 290 7.31 2.34 -4.15
N CYS A 291 6.55 1.25 -4.21
CA CYS A 291 5.84 0.87 -5.41
C CYS A 291 4.35 1.23 -5.34
N PRO A 292 3.71 1.56 -6.48
CA PRO A 292 2.28 1.73 -6.55
C PRO A 292 1.54 0.44 -6.13
N SER A 293 0.42 0.58 -5.41
CA SER A 293 -0.35 -0.56 -4.89
C SER A 293 -0.79 -1.56 -5.96
N ARG A 294 -1.04 -1.09 -7.20
CA ARG A 294 -1.38 -1.95 -8.35
C ARG A 294 -0.33 -3.04 -8.63
N ILE A 295 0.94 -2.79 -8.30
CA ILE A 295 2.03 -3.76 -8.53
C ILE A 295 1.86 -4.96 -7.59
N ALA A 296 1.66 -4.71 -6.30
CA ALA A 296 1.39 -5.79 -5.33
C ALA A 296 0.12 -6.57 -5.69
N ILE A 297 -0.96 -5.88 -6.07
CA ILE A 297 -2.21 -6.51 -6.52
C ILE A 297 -1.96 -7.38 -7.77
N GLY A 298 -1.20 -6.89 -8.75
CA GLY A 298 -0.88 -7.64 -9.95
C GLY A 298 -0.11 -8.94 -9.65
N LEU A 299 0.84 -8.89 -8.71
CA LEU A 299 1.64 -10.06 -8.32
C LEU A 299 0.79 -11.22 -7.77
N GLN A 300 -0.41 -10.96 -7.25
CA GLN A 300 -1.33 -11.99 -6.78
C GLN A 300 -1.75 -12.98 -7.88
N SER A 301 -1.66 -12.56 -9.15
CA SER A 301 -1.93 -13.41 -10.32
C SER A 301 -0.89 -14.50 -10.56
N ALA A 302 0.27 -14.45 -9.88
CA ALA A 302 1.40 -15.34 -10.10
C ALA A 302 1.90 -15.39 -11.56
N SER A 303 1.67 -14.32 -12.34
CA SER A 303 2.01 -14.31 -13.77
C SER A 303 3.37 -13.69 -14.07
N ALA A 304 3.96 -14.07 -15.21
CA ALA A 304 5.19 -13.46 -15.71
C ALA A 304 5.00 -11.96 -16.00
N ASP A 305 3.85 -11.56 -16.53
CA ASP A 305 3.55 -10.16 -16.82
C ASP A 305 3.49 -9.31 -15.55
N ALA A 306 2.89 -9.83 -14.48
CA ALA A 306 2.88 -9.16 -13.18
C ALA A 306 4.29 -9.01 -12.60
N PHE A 307 5.14 -10.04 -12.72
CA PHE A 307 6.53 -9.97 -12.28
C PHE A 307 7.34 -8.98 -13.14
N ASN A 308 7.12 -8.93 -14.44
CA ASN A 308 7.75 -7.96 -15.32
C ASN A 308 7.31 -6.53 -15.00
N ALA A 309 6.04 -6.31 -14.64
CA ALA A 309 5.57 -5.02 -14.16
C ALA A 309 6.24 -4.63 -12.83
N TYR A 310 6.45 -5.59 -11.93
CA TYR A 310 7.20 -5.39 -10.69
C TYR A 310 8.67 -5.00 -10.95
N MET A 311 9.34 -5.63 -11.92
CA MET A 311 10.71 -5.27 -12.33
C MET A 311 10.81 -3.95 -13.12
N GLY A 312 9.68 -3.47 -13.65
CA GLY A 312 9.58 -2.30 -14.50
C GLY A 312 9.90 -0.96 -13.80
N PRO A 313 9.91 0.14 -14.57
CA PRO A 313 10.29 1.48 -14.09
C PRO A 313 9.37 2.03 -12.99
N ASP A 314 8.15 1.53 -12.89
CA ASP A 314 7.17 1.95 -11.90
C ASP A 314 7.44 1.42 -10.48
N CYS A 315 8.41 0.51 -10.32
CA CYS A 315 8.72 -0.08 -9.02
C CYS A 315 10.23 -0.34 -8.86
N ILE A 316 10.74 -1.53 -9.21
CA ILE A 316 12.16 -1.84 -9.00
C ILE A 316 13.06 -1.06 -9.97
N GLY A 317 12.62 -0.85 -11.19
CA GLY A 317 13.40 -0.14 -12.21
C GLY A 317 14.63 -0.90 -12.71
N ALA A 318 14.68 -2.22 -12.52
CA ALA A 318 15.78 -3.07 -12.97
C ALA A 318 15.61 -3.53 -14.43
N GLY A 319 14.43 -3.31 -15.03
CA GLY A 319 14.12 -3.77 -16.38
C GLY A 319 13.82 -5.27 -16.44
N GLN A 320 13.54 -5.76 -17.64
CA GLN A 320 13.27 -7.17 -17.86
C GLN A 320 14.59 -7.95 -17.96
N ASP A 321 14.82 -8.82 -16.99
CA ASP A 321 15.96 -9.73 -16.96
C ASP A 321 15.45 -11.18 -16.98
N PRO A 322 15.77 -11.98 -18.02
CA PRO A 322 15.34 -13.37 -18.11
C PRO A 322 15.75 -14.22 -16.90
N ALA A 323 16.89 -13.94 -16.26
CA ALA A 323 17.36 -14.68 -15.09
C ALA A 323 16.52 -14.36 -13.84
N ARG A 324 16.09 -13.10 -13.66
CA ARG A 324 15.13 -12.74 -12.59
C ARG A 324 13.78 -13.43 -12.80
N LEU A 325 13.27 -13.44 -14.03
CA LEU A 325 12.01 -14.11 -14.36
C LEU A 325 12.11 -15.63 -14.15
N ALA A 326 13.21 -16.26 -14.55
CA ALA A 326 13.45 -17.68 -14.32
C ALA A 326 13.50 -18.01 -12.82
N GLY A 327 14.14 -17.16 -12.00
CA GLY A 327 14.14 -17.31 -10.54
C GLY A 327 12.74 -17.22 -9.92
N TYR A 328 11.92 -16.29 -10.41
CA TYR A 328 10.52 -16.17 -10.00
C TYR A 328 9.70 -17.41 -10.37
N GLN A 329 9.79 -17.91 -11.61
CA GLN A 329 9.09 -19.11 -12.07
C GLN A 329 9.53 -20.36 -11.29
N THR A 330 10.83 -20.49 -11.02
CA THR A 330 11.37 -21.58 -10.19
C THR A 330 10.81 -21.53 -8.77
N THR A 331 10.67 -20.32 -8.22
CA THR A 331 10.08 -20.13 -6.88
C THR A 331 8.60 -20.50 -6.85
N LEU A 332 7.81 -20.09 -7.85
CA LEU A 332 6.40 -20.49 -7.98
C LEU A 332 6.25 -22.01 -8.07
N ALA A 333 7.05 -22.66 -8.92
CA ALA A 333 7.04 -24.11 -9.08
C ALA A 333 7.38 -24.84 -7.77
N ALA A 334 8.38 -24.36 -7.02
CA ALA A 334 8.70 -24.89 -5.70
C ALA A 334 7.55 -24.67 -4.70
N MET A 335 6.83 -23.56 -4.82
CA MET A 335 5.62 -23.27 -4.06
C MET A 335 4.39 -24.02 -4.57
N GLY A 336 4.50 -24.88 -5.59
CA GLY A 336 3.40 -25.67 -6.14
C GLY A 336 2.32 -24.83 -6.82
N VAL A 337 2.71 -23.73 -7.45
CA VAL A 337 1.88 -22.86 -8.31
C VAL A 337 2.43 -22.94 -9.73
#